data_AF-A0A5N6LEG1-F1
#
_entry.id   AF-A0A5N6LEG1-F1
#
_cell.length_a   1.000
_cell.length_b   1.000
_cell.length_c   1.000
_cell.angle_alpha   90.00
_cell.angle_beta   90.00
_cell.angle_gamma   90.00
#
_symmetry.space_group_name_H-M   'P 1'
#
loop_
_entity.id
_entity.type
_entity.pdbx_description
1 polymer ?
#
loop_
_entity_poly.entity_id
_entity_poly.type
_entity_poly.pdbx_seq_one_letter_code
_entity_poly.pdbx_strand_id
1 'polypeptide(L)'
;MYVICCIGIRTGIVNCKKRSTTICRRTDLEKTIDEHALKLLKADAFMQRSEQTFANLNGNSFLKTKGVLVTNISWKIYLEAIVARFSTTLFEDAMGMLTSLSQTGLLEEFCQEFDACLLKVSIPKPYAVSIFLKAVNPAIGGRVKMFQPKTLREAFYQAKIQDAKRDP
;
A
#
# COMPACT_ATOMS: atom_id res chain seq x y z
N MET A 1 -20.78 -38.90 -57.20
CA MET A 1 -22.22 -38.59 -57.24
C MET A 1 -23.00 -39.90 -57.16
N TYR A 2 -23.50 -40.28 -55.97
CA TYR A 2 -24.58 -41.26 -55.70
C TYR A 2 -24.96 -41.20 -54.19
N VAL A 3 -25.64 -40.12 -53.80
CA VAL A 3 -26.96 -40.03 -53.10
C VAL A 3 -27.39 -41.18 -52.13
N ILE A 4 -27.31 -40.97 -50.79
CA ILE A 4 -28.40 -40.90 -49.72
C ILE A 4 -28.50 -42.18 -48.83
N CYS A 5 -28.11 -42.26 -47.54
CA CYS A 5 -28.63 -41.73 -46.24
C CYS A 5 -30.14 -42.00 -45.98
N CYS A 6 -30.66 -42.55 -44.89
CA CYS A 6 -30.34 -42.38 -43.48
C CYS A 6 -31.10 -43.46 -42.68
N ILE A 7 -30.56 -43.88 -41.53
CA ILE A 7 -31.32 -44.60 -40.49
C ILE A 7 -31.17 -43.82 -39.19
N GLY A 8 -32.30 -43.34 -38.67
CA GLY A 8 -32.50 -42.87 -37.30
C GLY A 8 -33.88 -43.34 -36.83
N ILE A 9 -34.27 -43.37 -35.56
CA ILE A 9 -33.73 -43.03 -34.25
C ILE A 9 -34.82 -43.50 -33.23
N ARG A 10 -34.47 -43.64 -31.92
CA ARG A 10 -35.35 -43.62 -30.70
C ARG A 10 -36.15 -44.91 -30.38
N THR A 11 -36.37 -45.38 -29.14
CA THR A 11 -36.15 -45.02 -27.69
C THR A 11 -36.72 -46.21 -26.88
N GLY A 12 -36.40 -46.58 -25.63
CA GLY A 12 -35.56 -46.06 -24.56
C GLY A 12 -35.72 -46.91 -23.26
N ILE A 13 -35.00 -46.51 -22.20
CA ILE A 13 -35.23 -46.72 -20.72
C ILE A 13 -35.14 -48.21 -20.24
N VAL A 14 -34.25 -48.66 -19.32
CA VAL A 14 -34.15 -48.34 -17.87
C VAL A 14 -32.79 -48.83 -17.26
N ASN A 15 -32.27 -48.06 -16.29
CA ASN A 15 -31.55 -48.45 -15.05
C ASN A 15 -30.16 -49.15 -15.07
N CYS A 16 -29.10 -48.54 -14.50
CA CYS A 16 -28.79 -48.59 -13.06
C CYS A 16 -27.45 -47.87 -12.71
N LYS A 17 -27.39 -47.38 -11.48
CA LYS A 17 -26.39 -46.53 -10.79
C LYS A 17 -24.93 -46.99 -10.90
N LYS A 18 -23.99 -46.05 -11.16
CA LYS A 18 -22.82 -45.79 -10.28
C LYS A 18 -22.15 -44.45 -10.59
N ARG A 19 -22.09 -43.65 -9.53
CA ARG A 19 -21.43 -42.35 -9.38
C ARG A 19 -19.90 -42.53 -9.49
N SER A 20 -19.23 -41.75 -10.33
CA SER A 20 -17.78 -41.53 -10.21
C SER A 20 -17.43 -40.08 -10.52
N THR A 21 -17.36 -39.30 -9.44
CA THR A 21 -16.78 -37.96 -9.36
C THR A 21 -15.27 -38.03 -9.60
N THR A 22 -14.82 -37.96 -10.86
CA THR A 22 -13.38 -37.91 -11.16
C THR A 22 -13.02 -37.12 -12.42
N ILE A 23 -13.82 -36.10 -12.77
CA ILE A 23 -13.50 -35.12 -13.82
C ILE A 23 -13.85 -33.71 -13.31
N CYS A 24 -13.31 -33.32 -12.14
CA CYS A 24 -13.34 -31.91 -11.65
C CYS A 24 -12.46 -31.75 -10.39
N ARG A 25 -11.23 -32.30 -10.40
CA ARG A 25 -10.29 -32.14 -9.27
C ARG A 25 -8.85 -31.85 -9.67
N ARG A 26 -8.52 -31.84 -10.96
CA ARG A 26 -7.16 -31.55 -11.45
C ARG A 26 -6.93 -30.06 -11.73
N THR A 27 -7.98 -29.26 -11.84
CA THR A 27 -7.89 -27.88 -12.36
C THR A 27 -7.62 -26.79 -11.33
N ASP A 28 -7.78 -27.03 -10.02
CA ASP A 28 -7.65 -25.95 -9.03
C ASP A 28 -6.25 -25.89 -8.40
N LEU A 29 -5.58 -27.04 -8.27
CA LEU A 29 -4.18 -27.09 -7.84
C LEU A 29 -3.24 -26.59 -8.95
N GLU A 30 -3.51 -26.95 -10.21
CA GLU A 30 -2.73 -26.49 -11.36
C GLU A 30 -2.86 -24.96 -11.54
N LYS A 31 -4.07 -24.40 -11.44
CA LYS A 31 -4.29 -22.95 -11.49
C LYS A 31 -3.59 -22.20 -10.36
N THR A 32 -3.57 -22.76 -9.14
CA THR A 32 -2.86 -22.11 -8.02
C THR A 32 -1.35 -22.20 -8.18
N ILE A 33 -0.82 -23.29 -8.73
CA ILE A 33 0.60 -23.39 -9.10
C ILE A 33 0.96 -22.35 -10.16
N ASP A 34 0.12 -22.16 -11.18
CA ASP A 34 0.33 -21.17 -12.23
C ASP A 34 0.27 -19.73 -11.70
N GLU A 35 -0.67 -19.43 -10.81
CA GLU A 35 -0.75 -18.14 -10.13
C GLU A 35 0.46 -17.85 -9.24
N HIS A 36 0.94 -18.86 -8.52
CA HIS A 36 2.13 -18.76 -7.69
C HIS A 36 3.40 -18.61 -8.56
N ALA A 37 3.49 -19.34 -9.67
CA ALA A 37 4.56 -19.19 -10.66
C ALA A 37 4.56 -17.77 -11.26
N LEU A 38 3.39 -17.20 -11.55
CA LEU A 38 3.28 -15.82 -12.02
C LEU A 38 3.70 -14.80 -10.97
N LYS A 39 3.40 -15.03 -9.69
CA LYS A 39 3.87 -14.18 -8.58
C LYS A 39 5.38 -14.26 -8.43
N LEU A 40 5.96 -15.45 -8.53
CA LEU A 40 7.42 -15.64 -8.51
C LEU A 40 8.09 -14.97 -9.71
N LEU A 41 7.57 -15.13 -10.92
CA LEU A 41 8.05 -14.43 -12.12
C LEU A 41 7.96 -12.91 -12.00
N LYS A 42 6.91 -12.37 -11.38
CA LYS A 42 6.78 -10.94 -11.11
C LYS A 42 7.79 -10.47 -10.06
N ALA A 43 8.05 -11.27 -9.04
CA ALA A 43 9.08 -10.99 -8.04
C ALA A 43 10.49 -11.04 -8.67
N ASP A 44 10.78 -12.05 -9.49
CA ASP A 44 12.05 -12.17 -10.21
C ASP A 44 12.21 -11.03 -11.23
N ALA A 45 11.17 -10.67 -11.98
CA ALA A 45 11.20 -9.52 -12.86
C ALA A 45 11.37 -8.20 -12.10
N PHE A 46 10.80 -8.07 -10.91
CA PHE A 46 11.02 -6.93 -10.03
C PHE A 46 12.47 -6.90 -9.53
N MET A 47 13.02 -8.04 -9.08
CA MET A 47 14.40 -8.15 -8.62
C MET A 47 15.38 -7.86 -9.76
N GLN A 48 15.16 -8.42 -10.94
CA GLN A 48 15.98 -8.20 -12.12
C GLN A 48 15.87 -6.74 -12.62
N ARG A 49 14.69 -6.12 -12.54
CA ARG A 49 14.52 -4.69 -12.85
C ARG A 49 15.21 -3.82 -11.82
N SER A 50 15.23 -4.22 -10.56
CA SER A 50 16.02 -3.56 -9.52
C SER A 50 17.51 -3.71 -9.80
N GLU A 51 18.01 -4.90 -10.14
CA GLU A 51 19.41 -5.17 -10.49
C GLU A 51 19.85 -4.41 -11.74
N GLN A 52 19.03 -4.34 -12.77
CA GLN A 52 19.28 -3.50 -13.95
C GLN A 52 19.30 -2.01 -13.59
N THR A 53 18.44 -1.59 -12.65
CA THR A 53 18.48 -0.23 -12.11
C THR A 53 19.76 0.02 -11.30
N PHE A 54 20.29 -1.00 -10.59
CA PHE A 54 21.56 -0.99 -9.87
C PHE A 54 22.80 -1.07 -10.81
N ALA A 55 22.71 -1.77 -11.95
CA ALA A 55 23.76 -1.78 -12.97
C ALA A 55 23.81 -0.43 -13.70
N ASN A 56 22.65 0.18 -13.97
CA ASN A 56 22.55 1.54 -14.47
C ASN A 56 22.94 2.58 -13.40
N LEU A 57 22.93 2.25 -12.10
CA LEU A 57 23.58 3.04 -11.04
C LEU A 57 25.10 3.06 -11.20
N ASN A 58 25.72 1.93 -11.54
CA ASN A 58 27.15 1.86 -11.90
C ASN A 58 27.48 2.68 -13.17
N GLY A 59 26.49 2.85 -14.06
CA GLY A 59 26.57 3.73 -15.23
C GLY A 59 26.30 5.20 -14.94
N ASN A 60 25.64 5.54 -13.83
CA ASN A 60 25.22 6.90 -13.54
C ASN A 60 26.34 7.71 -12.90
N SER A 61 26.60 8.85 -13.54
CA SER A 61 27.65 9.83 -13.35
C SER A 61 27.99 10.23 -11.91
N PHE A 62 27.12 10.07 -10.91
CA PHE A 62 27.32 10.63 -9.57
C PHE A 62 28.57 10.11 -8.83
N LEU A 63 28.85 8.80 -8.90
CA LEU A 63 30.08 8.23 -8.32
C LEU A 63 31.33 8.60 -9.13
N LYS A 64 31.17 8.73 -10.46
CA LYS A 64 32.23 9.21 -11.36
C LYS A 64 32.57 10.68 -11.10
N THR A 65 31.58 11.52 -10.79
CA THR A 65 31.77 12.96 -10.49
C THR A 65 32.60 13.19 -9.23
N LYS A 66 32.55 12.26 -8.25
CA LYS A 66 33.38 12.33 -7.04
C LYS A 66 34.70 11.55 -7.15
N GLY A 67 34.96 10.84 -8.25
CA GLY A 67 36.19 10.07 -8.45
C GLY A 67 36.42 8.95 -7.44
N VAL A 68 35.37 8.47 -6.75
CA VAL A 68 35.48 7.46 -5.70
C VAL A 68 35.32 6.07 -6.32
N LEU A 69 36.34 5.22 -6.17
CA LEU A 69 36.28 3.82 -6.55
C LEU A 69 35.22 3.11 -5.69
N VAL A 70 34.43 2.21 -6.30
CA VAL A 70 33.35 1.45 -5.63
C VAL A 70 33.84 0.71 -4.38
N THR A 71 35.13 0.34 -4.35
CA THR A 71 35.80 -0.35 -3.22
C THR A 71 36.06 0.53 -1.99
N ASN A 72 35.90 1.85 -2.08
CA ASN A 72 36.14 2.80 -0.97
C ASN A 72 34.93 3.72 -0.73
N ILE A 73 33.71 3.22 -0.96
CA ILE A 73 32.49 3.97 -0.65
C ILE A 73 32.16 3.77 0.83
N SER A 74 32.26 4.84 1.62
CA SER A 74 31.73 4.83 2.98
C SER A 74 30.20 4.74 2.99
N TRP A 75 29.64 4.12 4.03
CA TRP A 75 28.18 4.01 4.22
C TRP A 75 27.46 5.36 4.06
N LYS A 76 28.08 6.45 4.54
CA LYS A 76 27.56 7.80 4.40
C LYS A 76 27.44 8.24 2.94
N ILE A 77 28.47 8.04 2.11
CA ILE A 77 28.43 8.41 0.69
C ILE A 77 27.41 7.56 -0.07
N TYR A 78 27.29 6.29 0.27
CA TYR A 78 26.29 5.40 -0.31
C TYR A 78 24.86 5.87 0.02
N LEU A 79 24.59 6.19 1.29
CA LEU A 79 23.30 6.77 1.71
C LEU A 79 22.99 8.08 1.00
N GLU A 80 23.95 9.00 0.92
CA GLU A 80 23.79 10.27 0.19
C GLU A 80 23.45 10.05 -1.29
N ALA A 81 24.09 9.07 -1.95
CA ALA A 81 23.82 8.75 -3.35
C ALA A 81 22.43 8.11 -3.55
N ILE A 82 22.00 7.25 -2.63
CA ILE A 82 20.63 6.69 -2.64
C ILE A 82 19.61 7.81 -2.45
N VAL A 83 19.77 8.64 -1.42
CA VAL A 83 18.87 9.76 -1.17
C VAL A 83 18.85 10.69 -2.37
N ALA A 84 19.98 11.11 -2.93
CA ALA A 84 20.03 11.99 -4.09
C ALA A 84 19.29 11.41 -5.32
N ARG A 85 19.35 10.09 -5.54
CA ARG A 85 18.72 9.44 -6.70
C ARG A 85 17.21 9.21 -6.52
N PHE A 86 16.77 8.87 -5.32
CA PHE A 86 15.38 8.49 -5.04
C PHE A 86 14.56 9.59 -4.34
N SER A 87 15.21 10.65 -3.83
CA SER A 87 14.54 11.74 -3.11
C SER A 87 13.75 12.68 -4.03
N THR A 88 14.08 12.79 -5.31
CA THR A 88 13.32 13.63 -6.27
C THR A 88 11.92 13.08 -6.55
N THR A 89 11.72 11.77 -6.41
CA THR A 89 10.41 11.11 -6.49
C THR A 89 9.63 11.11 -5.17
N LEU A 90 10.22 11.59 -4.07
CA LEU A 90 9.67 11.45 -2.71
C LEU A 90 9.57 12.76 -1.92
N PHE A 91 9.93 13.90 -2.53
CA PHE A 91 9.88 15.20 -1.84
C PHE A 91 8.44 15.75 -1.83
N GLU A 92 7.54 15.02 -1.18
CA GLU A 92 6.31 15.62 -0.66
C GLU A 92 6.70 16.48 0.54
N ASP A 93 6.26 17.73 0.60
CA ASP A 93 6.41 18.56 1.79
C ASP A 93 5.52 17.98 2.91
N ALA A 94 6.05 16.97 3.59
CA ALA A 94 5.33 16.22 4.62
C ALA A 94 4.85 17.13 5.76
N MET A 95 5.61 18.19 6.08
CA MET A 95 5.23 19.15 7.10
C MET A 95 4.14 20.10 6.59
N GLY A 96 4.23 20.57 5.35
CA GLY A 96 3.18 21.32 4.68
C GLY A 96 1.87 20.52 4.61
N MET A 97 1.94 19.25 4.22
CA MET A 97 0.79 18.36 4.20
C MET A 97 0.19 18.17 5.60
N LEU A 98 1.01 17.87 6.61
CA LEU A 98 0.54 17.70 7.99
C LEU A 98 -0.17 18.96 8.53
N THR A 99 0.35 20.15 8.23
CA THR A 99 -0.17 21.42 8.77
C THR A 99 -1.35 21.99 7.99
N SER A 100 -1.55 21.55 6.75
CA SER A 100 -2.69 21.86 5.89
C SER A 100 -3.83 20.85 6.01
N LEU A 101 -3.57 19.67 6.58
CA LEU A 101 -4.60 18.67 6.83
C LEU A 101 -5.70 19.25 7.73
N SER A 102 -6.95 19.01 7.34
CA SER A 102 -8.13 19.41 8.08
C SER A 102 -9.22 18.35 7.96
N GLN A 103 -9.95 18.09 9.04
CA GLN A 103 -11.05 17.13 9.03
C GLN A 103 -12.24 17.65 8.20
N THR A 104 -12.45 17.08 7.01
CA THR A 104 -13.60 17.36 6.15
C THR A 104 -14.69 16.28 6.25
N GLY A 105 -14.29 15.02 6.44
CA GLY A 105 -15.16 13.85 6.51
C GLY A 105 -15.17 13.16 7.88
N LEU A 106 -15.15 11.83 7.83
CA LEU A 106 -15.16 10.99 9.03
C LEU A 106 -13.92 11.23 9.88
N LEU A 107 -14.09 11.26 11.21
CA LEU A 107 -12.97 11.47 12.13
C LEU A 107 -11.92 10.36 11.99
N GLU A 108 -12.34 9.12 11.73
CA GLU A 108 -11.44 7.98 11.62
C GLU A 108 -10.52 8.06 10.40
N GLU A 109 -11.06 8.41 9.22
CA GLU A 109 -10.29 8.64 8.00
C GLU A 109 -9.26 9.76 8.21
N PHE A 110 -9.70 10.88 8.78
CA PHE A 110 -8.82 11.98 9.14
C PHE A 110 -7.70 11.55 10.11
N CYS A 111 -8.00 10.76 11.15
CA CYS A 111 -6.98 10.29 12.08
C CYS A 111 -5.94 9.39 11.39
N GLN A 112 -6.36 8.53 10.46
CA GLN A 112 -5.46 7.68 9.68
C GLN A 112 -4.53 8.50 8.79
N GLU A 113 -5.07 9.51 8.09
CA GLU A 113 -4.30 10.43 7.26
C GLU A 113 -3.31 11.26 8.09
N PHE A 114 -3.76 11.73 9.26
CA PHE A 114 -2.93 12.49 10.19
C PHE A 114 -1.75 11.65 10.69
N ASP A 115 -1.98 10.41 11.12
CA ASP A 115 -0.91 9.50 11.56
C ASP A 115 0.06 9.16 10.42
N ALA A 116 -0.45 8.93 9.20
CA ALA A 116 0.39 8.68 8.03
C ALA A 116 1.33 9.86 7.72
N CYS A 117 0.85 11.09 7.86
CA CYS A 117 1.69 12.29 7.73
C CYS A 117 2.68 12.41 8.88
N LEU A 118 2.26 12.10 10.10
CA LEU A 118 3.09 12.19 11.30
C LEU A 118 4.29 11.22 11.25
N LEU A 119 4.13 10.03 10.63
CA LEU A 119 5.22 9.07 10.43
C LEU A 119 6.33 9.59 9.50
N LYS A 120 6.01 10.54 8.62
CA LYS A 120 6.97 11.15 7.68
C LYS A 120 7.73 12.33 8.28
N VAL A 121 7.30 12.85 9.45
CA VAL A 121 7.90 14.04 10.07
C VAL A 121 8.45 13.74 11.47
N SER A 122 9.52 14.44 11.84
CA SER A 122 10.07 14.40 13.20
C SER A 122 9.78 15.72 13.90
N ILE A 123 8.74 15.76 14.74
CA ILE A 123 8.35 16.96 15.51
C ILE A 123 8.17 16.65 17.00
N PRO A 124 8.41 17.62 17.89
CA PRO A 124 8.07 17.49 19.30
C PRO A 124 6.59 17.18 19.52
N LYS A 125 6.33 16.25 20.45
CA LYS A 125 4.98 15.82 20.87
C LYS A 125 3.98 16.97 21.12
N PRO A 126 4.31 18.06 21.84
CA PRO A 126 3.34 19.14 22.09
C PRO A 126 2.91 19.87 20.82
N TYR A 127 3.79 19.96 19.81
CA TYR A 127 3.41 20.56 18.52
C TYR A 127 2.46 19.66 17.76
N ALA A 128 2.67 18.35 17.78
CA ALA A 128 1.77 17.40 17.12
C ALA A 128 0.34 17.50 17.69
N VAL A 129 0.20 17.62 19.01
CA VAL A 129 -1.10 17.87 19.66
C VAL A 129 -1.70 19.20 19.21
N SER A 130 -0.91 20.27 19.15
CA SER A 130 -1.39 21.58 18.73
C SER A 130 -1.87 21.60 17.28
N ILE A 131 -1.16 20.90 16.39
CA ILE A 131 -1.54 20.73 14.98
C ILE A 131 -2.83 19.92 14.89
N PHE A 132 -2.95 18.82 15.63
CA PHE A 132 -4.18 18.02 15.67
C PHE A 132 -5.40 18.84 16.11
N LEU A 133 -5.27 19.61 17.20
CA LEU A 133 -6.35 20.46 17.71
C LEU A 133 -6.77 21.56 16.72
N LYS A 134 -5.85 22.04 15.88
CA LYS A 134 -6.13 22.98 14.79
C LYS A 134 -6.84 22.29 13.63
N ALA A 135 -6.43 21.08 13.30
CA ALA A 135 -6.87 20.34 12.12
C ALA A 135 -8.24 19.66 12.30
N VAL A 136 -8.59 19.25 13.51
CA VAL A 136 -9.86 18.59 13.82
C VAL A 136 -11.04 19.57 13.64
N ASN A 137 -12.22 19.05 13.30
CA ASN A 137 -13.41 19.88 13.07
C ASN A 137 -13.67 20.78 14.30
N PRO A 138 -13.86 22.11 14.12
CA PRO A 138 -13.94 23.05 15.24
C PRO A 138 -15.07 22.74 16.24
N ALA A 139 -16.17 22.12 15.81
CA ALA A 139 -17.25 21.69 16.70
C ALA A 139 -16.79 20.64 17.74
N ILE A 140 -15.88 19.75 17.32
CA ILE A 140 -15.27 18.71 18.14
C ILE A 140 -14.04 19.29 18.85
N GLY A 141 -13.17 19.96 18.10
CA GLY A 141 -11.89 20.52 18.55
C GLY A 141 -12.02 21.53 19.68
N GLY A 142 -13.06 22.35 19.67
CA GLY A 142 -13.34 23.26 20.78
C GLY A 142 -13.53 22.53 22.10
N ARG A 143 -14.29 21.42 22.10
CA ARG A 143 -14.52 20.59 23.28
C ARG A 143 -13.27 19.83 23.69
N VAL A 144 -12.55 19.24 22.73
CA VAL A 144 -11.30 18.52 22.99
C VAL A 144 -10.25 19.47 23.60
N LYS A 145 -10.16 20.72 23.13
CA LYS A 145 -9.26 21.74 23.66
C LYS A 145 -9.56 22.11 25.12
N MET A 146 -10.82 22.08 25.55
CA MET A 146 -11.20 22.32 26.94
C MET A 146 -10.62 21.27 27.91
N PHE A 147 -10.42 20.03 27.45
CA PHE A 147 -9.80 18.97 28.24
C PHE A 147 -8.27 19.08 28.31
N GLN A 148 -7.66 20.00 27.54
CA GLN A 148 -6.22 20.24 27.53
C GLN A 148 -5.37 18.96 27.40
N PRO A 149 -5.56 18.16 26.33
CA PRO A 149 -4.82 16.92 26.16
C PRO A 149 -3.32 17.19 26.09
N LYS A 150 -2.52 16.38 26.80
CA LYS A 150 -1.05 16.48 26.82
C LYS A 150 -0.40 15.56 25.79
N THR A 151 -1.14 14.55 25.35
CA THR A 151 -0.67 13.56 24.38
C THR A 151 -1.64 13.44 23.20
N LEU A 152 -1.12 13.06 22.03
CA LEU A 152 -1.95 12.79 20.85
C LEU A 152 -2.97 11.68 21.13
N ARG A 153 -2.57 10.65 21.89
CA ARG A 153 -3.47 9.56 22.29
C ARG A 153 -4.68 10.06 23.08
N GLU A 154 -4.47 10.96 24.04
CA GLU A 154 -5.56 11.60 24.78
C GLU A 154 -6.43 12.43 23.84
N ALA A 155 -5.82 13.25 22.97
CA ALA A 155 -6.55 14.07 22.03
C ALA A 155 -7.43 13.23 21.09
N PHE A 156 -6.92 12.10 20.57
CA PHE A 156 -7.65 11.17 19.72
C PHE A 156 -8.81 10.51 20.47
N TYR A 157 -8.56 10.03 21.68
CA TYR A 157 -9.59 9.41 22.51
C TYR A 157 -10.73 10.38 22.82
N GLN A 158 -10.39 11.62 23.22
CA GLN A 158 -11.37 12.66 23.48
C GLN A 158 -12.13 13.03 22.20
N ALA A 159 -11.45 13.17 21.07
CA ALA A 159 -12.11 13.44 19.78
C ALA A 159 -13.15 12.37 19.44
N LYS A 160 -12.81 11.08 19.60
CA LYS A 160 -13.76 9.97 19.38
C LYS A 160 -14.99 10.03 20.29
N ILE A 161 -14.82 10.35 21.57
CA ILE A 161 -15.95 10.51 22.51
C ILE A 161 -16.86 11.66 22.07
N GLN A 162 -16.28 12.78 21.65
CA GLN A 162 -17.04 13.97 21.28
C GLN A 162 -17.76 13.79 19.93
N ASP A 163 -17.15 13.07 18.99
CA ASP A 163 -17.76 12.74 17.70
C ASP A 163 -18.94 11.77 17.86
N ALA A 164 -18.83 10.77 18.73
CA ALA A 164 -19.94 9.85 19.05
C ALA A 164 -21.14 10.54 19.73
N LYS A 165 -20.92 11.69 20.38
CA LYS A 165 -21.98 12.51 21.00
C LYS A 165 -22.58 13.53 20.03
N ARG A 166 -22.05 13.62 18.81
CA ARG A 166 -22.58 14.50 17.77
C ARG A 166 -23.76 13.77 17.14
N ASP A 167 -24.97 14.15 17.52
CA ASP A 167 -26.19 13.66 16.83
C ASP A 167 -26.09 13.95 15.31
N PRO A 168 -26.55 13.02 14.46
CA PRO A 168 -26.42 13.11 13.00
C PRO A 168 -27.19 14.30 12.39
#